data_AF-A0AAW7M5T2-F1
#
_entry.id   AF-A0AAW7M5T2-F1
#
_cell.length_a   1.000
_cell.length_b   1.000
_cell.length_c   1.000
_cell.angle_alpha   90.00
_cell.angle_beta   90.00
_cell.angle_gamma   90.00
#
_symmetry.space_group_name_H-M   'P 1'
#
loop_
_entity.id
_entity.type
_entity.pdbx_description
1 polymer ?
#
loop_
_entity_poly.entity_id
_entity_poly.type
_entity_poly.pdbx_seq_one_letter_code
_entity_poly.pdbx_strand_id
1 'polypeptide(L)'
;MMNIACDDGSTNVKLAWIENGEIKTHVSQNAFREGWATPLAFGGKTIYNYLIDGRKFTHDIGSTSAITTTHTSFQFDAVSRVAIHHALLTSGLEPQDVELTVTLPVAMFFTSDAQLNEANIEKKKANVMGPITLNNGETFHVVKVNVMPESVPAAEYLIDPKTTTQLTRTLVVDLGGTTGKIHEHARIY
;
A
#
# COMPACT_ATOMS: atom_id res chain seq x y z
N MET A 1 18.78 -6.91 0.27
CA MET A 1 17.68 -6.17 -0.37
C MET A 1 16.45 -7.07 -0.32
N MET A 2 15.43 -6.65 0.43
CA MET A 2 14.22 -7.44 0.65
C MET A 2 13.15 -7.05 -0.38
N ASN A 3 12.45 -8.05 -0.93
CA ASN A 3 11.33 -7.84 -1.85
C ASN A 3 10.02 -8.00 -1.07
N ILE A 4 9.17 -6.99 -1.09
CA ILE A 4 7.93 -6.97 -0.28
C ILE A 4 6.74 -6.63 -1.19
N ALA A 5 5.75 -7.50 -1.20
CA ALA A 5 4.44 -7.21 -1.77
C ALA A 5 3.64 -6.36 -0.78
N CYS A 6 3.02 -5.29 -1.25
CA CYS A 6 2.38 -4.28 -0.44
C CYS A 6 1.01 -3.90 -1.03
N ASP A 7 -0.06 -4.48 -0.50
CA ASP A 7 -1.42 -4.01 -0.80
C ASP A 7 -1.73 -2.82 0.10
N ASP A 8 -1.48 -1.61 -0.39
CA ASP A 8 -1.55 -0.33 0.33
C ASP A 8 -2.90 0.36 0.19
N GLY A 9 -3.96 -0.41 0.40
CA GLY A 9 -5.34 0.06 0.43
C GLY A 9 -5.59 1.17 1.46
N SER A 10 -6.63 1.96 1.22
CA SER A 10 -6.97 3.14 2.04
C SER A 10 -7.37 2.84 3.48
N THR A 11 -7.85 1.63 3.79
CA THR A 11 -8.20 1.23 5.16
C THR A 11 -7.03 0.61 5.90
N ASN A 12 -6.32 -0.32 5.26
CA ASN A 12 -5.19 -1.05 5.82
C ASN A 12 -4.14 -1.28 4.74
N VAL A 13 -2.88 -1.19 5.13
CA VAL A 13 -1.74 -1.68 4.36
C VAL A 13 -1.46 -3.13 4.77
N LYS A 14 -1.32 -4.03 3.80
CA LYS A 14 -0.95 -5.42 4.03
C LYS A 14 0.36 -5.71 3.32
N LEU A 15 1.29 -6.30 4.05
CA LEU A 15 2.60 -6.69 3.55
C LEU A 15 2.69 -8.20 3.47
N ALA A 16 3.42 -8.68 2.47
CA ALA A 16 3.86 -10.07 2.40
C ALA A 16 5.29 -10.14 1.85
N TRP A 17 6.13 -10.98 2.46
CA TRP A 17 7.49 -11.24 2.00
C TRP A 17 7.88 -12.69 2.30
N ILE A 18 8.98 -13.14 1.70
CA ILE A 18 9.54 -14.47 1.95
C ILE A 18 10.75 -14.33 2.87
N GLU A 19 10.73 -15.05 3.98
CA GLU A 19 11.85 -15.14 4.91
C GLU A 19 12.08 -16.61 5.26
N ASN A 20 13.31 -17.10 5.07
CA ASN A 20 13.67 -18.51 5.30
C ASN A 20 12.78 -19.53 4.57
N GLY A 21 12.28 -19.17 3.38
CA GLY A 21 11.39 -20.01 2.58
C GLY A 21 9.92 -20.00 3.02
N GLU A 22 9.57 -19.24 4.05
CA GLU A 22 8.20 -19.08 4.53
C GLU A 22 7.62 -17.73 4.12
N ILE A 23 6.33 -17.69 3.80
CA ILE A 23 5.61 -16.44 3.60
C ILE A 23 5.30 -15.83 4.97
N LYS A 24 5.81 -14.62 5.19
CA LYS A 24 5.44 -13.78 6.33
C LYS A 24 4.47 -12.71 5.86
N THR A 25 3.55 -12.32 6.73
CA THR A 25 2.57 -11.27 6.45
C THR A 25 2.46 -10.30 7.61
N HIS A 26 2.05 -9.06 7.30
CA HIS A 26 1.79 -8.03 8.30
C HIS A 26 0.63 -7.14 7.85
N VAL A 27 -0.17 -6.65 8.79
CA VAL A 27 -1.27 -5.73 8.51
C VAL A 27 -1.16 -4.52 9.42
N SER A 28 -1.26 -3.33 8.83
CA SER A 28 -1.24 -2.07 9.53
C SER A 28 -2.42 -1.19 9.13
N GLN A 29 -3.09 -0.61 10.13
CA GLN A 29 -4.26 0.21 9.91
C GLN A 29 -3.87 1.64 9.54
N ASN A 30 -4.57 2.21 8.55
CA ASN A 30 -4.45 3.62 8.21
C ASN A 30 -5.21 4.46 9.24
N ALA A 31 -4.48 4.93 10.25
CA ALA A 31 -4.99 5.75 11.33
C ALA A 31 -3.95 6.84 11.66
N PHE A 32 -3.88 7.87 10.82
CA PHE A 32 -2.92 8.96 10.97
C PHE A 32 -3.64 10.27 11.22
N ARG A 33 -3.04 11.15 12.03
CA ARG A 33 -3.48 12.53 12.19
C ARG A 33 -2.33 13.49 11.90
N GLU A 34 -2.66 14.75 11.60
CA GLU A 34 -1.66 15.80 11.50
C GLU A 34 -1.06 16.16 12.87
N GLY A 35 0.17 16.68 12.81
CA GLY A 35 0.97 17.02 13.97
C GLY A 35 1.70 15.82 14.56
N TRP A 36 2.66 16.13 15.42
CA TRP A 36 3.38 15.14 16.22
C TRP A 36 2.69 14.89 17.55
N ALA A 37 2.96 13.72 18.13
CA ALA A 37 2.60 13.40 19.50
C ALA A 37 3.81 13.40 20.44
N THR A 38 3.53 13.46 21.75
CA THR A 38 4.53 13.30 22.80
C THR A 38 4.29 11.98 23.54
N PRO A 39 5.34 11.29 24.04
CA PRO A 39 5.19 10.01 24.76
C PRO A 39 4.20 10.07 25.93
N LEU A 40 4.13 11.22 26.61
CA LEU A 40 3.18 11.49 27.69
C LEU A 40 1.72 11.37 27.23
N ALA A 41 1.39 11.82 26.03
CA ALA A 41 0.03 11.73 25.47
C ALA A 41 -0.38 10.28 25.14
N PHE A 42 0.57 9.36 25.02
CA PHE A 42 0.35 7.95 24.66
C PHE A 42 0.69 6.99 25.81
N GLY A 43 0.77 7.49 27.05
CA GLY A 43 1.01 6.65 28.23
C GLY A 43 2.37 5.93 28.19
N GLY A 44 3.38 6.53 27.57
CA GLY A 44 4.73 5.95 27.46
C GLY A 44 4.90 4.91 26.35
N LYS A 45 3.89 4.70 25.49
CA LYS A 45 4.00 3.83 24.31
C LYS A 45 4.94 4.41 23.25
N THR A 46 5.48 3.54 22.41
CA THR A 46 6.22 3.94 21.21
C THR A 46 5.35 4.81 20.32
N ILE A 47 5.90 5.94 19.88
CA ILE A 47 5.24 6.89 18.99
C ILE A 47 5.99 6.95 17.68
N TYR A 48 5.23 6.95 16.59
CA TYR A 48 5.75 7.12 15.25
C TYR A 48 5.40 8.51 14.72
N ASN A 49 6.34 9.44 14.88
CA ASN A 49 6.23 10.83 14.43
C ASN A 49 6.95 10.99 13.09
N TYR A 50 6.20 11.17 12.02
CA TYR A 50 6.72 11.28 10.66
C TYR A 50 6.84 12.75 10.24
N LEU A 51 7.86 13.06 9.44
CA LEU A 51 7.98 14.31 8.70
C LEU A 51 8.19 14.00 7.21
N ILE A 52 7.29 14.57 6.41
CA ILE A 52 7.15 14.29 4.98
C ILE A 52 6.69 15.57 4.29
N ASP A 53 7.42 16.03 3.28
CA ASP A 53 7.11 17.25 2.51
C ASP A 53 6.79 18.47 3.41
N GLY A 54 7.54 18.63 4.51
CA GLY A 54 7.36 19.70 5.50
C GLY A 54 6.16 19.54 6.45
N ARG A 55 5.34 18.48 6.28
CA ARG A 55 4.16 18.19 7.08
C ARG A 55 4.46 17.10 8.11
N LYS A 56 3.83 17.24 9.28
CA LYS A 56 4.02 16.34 10.44
C LYS A 56 2.82 15.42 10.59
N PHE A 57 3.08 14.14 10.80
CA PHE A 57 2.04 13.12 11.02
C PHE A 57 2.38 12.22 12.19
N THR A 58 1.35 11.67 12.83
CA THR A 58 1.48 10.62 13.84
C THR A 58 0.48 9.51 13.60
N HIS A 59 0.87 8.26 13.83
CA HIS A 59 -0.06 7.13 13.90
C HIS A 59 -0.82 7.12 15.24
N ASP A 60 -2.15 7.07 15.20
CA ASP A 60 -3.03 7.24 16.35
C ASP A 60 -4.37 6.49 16.15
N ILE A 61 -4.37 5.18 16.46
CA ILE A 61 -5.56 4.31 16.42
C ILE A 61 -6.50 4.72 17.56
N GLY A 62 -7.44 5.60 17.26
CA GLY A 62 -8.43 6.10 18.22
C GLY A 62 -8.62 7.62 18.18
N SER A 63 -7.79 8.34 17.41
CA SER A 63 -7.97 9.77 17.24
C SER A 63 -9.29 10.10 16.53
N THR A 64 -10.05 11.03 17.11
CA THR A 64 -11.19 11.66 16.43
C THR A 64 -10.77 12.63 15.32
N SER A 65 -9.47 12.97 15.25
CA SER A 65 -8.86 13.82 14.23
C SER A 65 -8.09 13.02 13.19
N ALA A 66 -8.39 11.73 13.04
CA ALA A 66 -7.80 10.89 12.01
C ALA A 66 -8.13 11.46 10.62
N ILE A 67 -7.12 11.51 9.76
CA ILE A 67 -7.24 11.92 8.37
C ILE A 67 -8.07 10.85 7.65
N THR A 68 -9.15 11.28 7.01
CA THR A 68 -9.91 10.42 6.10
C THR A 68 -9.00 9.98 4.96
N THR A 69 -8.89 8.68 4.74
CA THR A 69 -8.05 8.07 3.69
C THR A 69 -8.87 7.41 2.58
N THR A 70 -10.18 7.33 2.73
CA THR A 70 -11.08 6.50 1.91
C THR A 70 -11.46 7.13 0.57
N HIS A 71 -10.85 8.27 0.24
CA HIS A 71 -10.98 8.96 -1.03
C HIS A 71 -10.00 8.43 -2.07
N THR A 72 -10.32 8.63 -3.35
CA THR A 72 -9.56 8.08 -4.48
C THR A 72 -8.14 8.65 -4.61
N SER A 73 -7.93 9.94 -4.32
CA SER A 73 -6.59 10.55 -4.44
C SER A 73 -5.58 10.05 -3.40
N PHE A 74 -6.02 9.34 -2.34
CA PHE A 74 -5.17 8.82 -1.28
C PHE A 74 -3.94 8.08 -1.81
N GLN A 75 -4.10 7.33 -2.90
CA GLN A 75 -3.04 6.53 -3.50
C GLN A 75 -1.81 7.34 -3.95
N PHE A 76 -1.98 8.64 -4.15
CA PHE A 76 -0.93 9.57 -4.55
C PHE A 76 -0.56 10.58 -3.46
N ASP A 77 -1.22 10.53 -2.29
CA ASP A 77 -1.01 11.48 -1.21
C ASP A 77 0.18 11.06 -0.34
N ALA A 78 0.81 12.05 0.31
CA ALA A 78 1.90 11.84 1.27
C ALA A 78 1.50 10.86 2.40
N VAL A 79 0.24 10.87 2.83
CA VAL A 79 -0.27 9.98 3.88
C VAL A 79 -0.23 8.50 3.44
N SER A 80 -0.37 8.19 2.14
CA SER A 80 -0.17 6.82 1.64
C SER A 80 1.29 6.38 1.80
N ARG A 81 2.27 7.25 1.52
CA ARG A 81 3.69 6.95 1.81
C ARG A 81 3.93 6.74 3.30
N VAL A 82 3.34 7.58 4.16
CA VAL A 82 3.44 7.42 5.63
C VAL A 82 2.89 6.06 6.06
N ALA A 83 1.73 5.65 5.53
CA ALA A 83 1.11 4.37 5.83
C ALA A 83 1.99 3.17 5.47
N ILE A 84 2.60 3.19 4.28
CA ILE A 84 3.53 2.14 3.83
C ILE A 84 4.73 2.04 4.77
N HIS A 85 5.39 3.16 5.09
CA HIS A 85 6.53 3.15 6.00
C HIS A 85 6.16 2.71 7.41
N HIS A 86 4.98 3.11 7.90
CA HIS A 86 4.50 2.66 9.19
C HIS A 86 4.25 1.14 9.21
N ALA A 87 3.68 0.58 8.14
CA ALA A 87 3.52 -0.87 8.01
C ALA A 87 4.87 -1.58 8.00
N LEU A 88 5.86 -1.07 7.26
CA LEU A 88 7.22 -1.63 7.24
C LEU A 88 7.86 -1.59 8.63
N LEU A 89 7.80 -0.46 9.32
CA LEU A 89 8.36 -0.27 10.67
C LEU A 89 7.69 -1.14 11.74
N THR A 90 6.43 -1.51 11.54
CA THR A 90 5.67 -2.35 12.47
C THR A 90 5.65 -3.82 12.08
N SER A 91 6.30 -4.19 10.96
CA SER A 91 6.33 -5.56 10.44
C SER A 91 7.26 -6.51 11.21
N GLY A 92 8.16 -5.96 12.03
CA GLY A 92 9.24 -6.71 12.68
C GLY A 92 10.52 -6.82 11.86
N LEU A 93 10.53 -6.31 10.62
CA LEU A 93 11.76 -6.14 9.85
C LEU A 93 12.56 -4.93 10.34
N GLU A 94 13.89 -5.05 10.33
CA GLU A 94 14.79 -3.93 10.56
C GLU A 94 14.87 -3.02 9.32
N PRO A 95 14.95 -1.68 9.49
CA PRO A 95 15.13 -0.74 8.40
C PRO A 95 16.29 -1.11 7.47
N GLN A 96 15.99 -1.19 6.17
CA GLN A 96 16.95 -1.58 5.13
C GLN A 96 16.48 -1.10 3.74
N ASP A 97 17.31 -1.34 2.72
CA ASP A 97 16.91 -1.18 1.33
C ASP A 97 15.85 -2.23 0.92
N VAL A 98 14.73 -1.76 0.38
CA VAL A 98 13.60 -2.59 -0.05
C VAL A 98 13.16 -2.30 -1.48
N GLU A 99 12.78 -3.36 -2.19
CA GLU A 99 11.99 -3.28 -3.42
C GLU A 99 10.53 -3.57 -3.07
N LEU A 100 9.63 -2.65 -3.42
CA LEU A 100 8.21 -2.78 -3.15
C LEU A 100 7.43 -3.07 -4.42
N THR A 101 6.49 -4.01 -4.35
CA THR A 101 5.42 -4.15 -5.33
C THR A 101 4.13 -3.65 -4.70
N VAL A 102 3.70 -2.44 -5.07
CA VAL A 102 2.50 -1.76 -4.52
C VAL A 102 1.29 -1.94 -5.44
N THR A 103 0.11 -1.54 -4.99
CA THR A 103 -1.12 -1.65 -5.79
C THR A 103 -1.69 -0.29 -6.20
N LEU A 104 -2.47 -0.30 -7.29
CA LEU A 104 -3.40 0.76 -7.64
C LEU A 104 -4.77 0.15 -7.89
N PRO A 105 -5.87 0.84 -7.51
CA PRO A 105 -7.21 0.50 -8.00
C PRO A 105 -7.21 0.24 -9.50
N VAL A 106 -7.93 -0.78 -9.97
CA VAL A 106 -8.00 -1.14 -11.39
C VAL A 106 -8.33 0.07 -12.27
N ALA A 107 -9.30 0.90 -11.85
CA ALA A 107 -9.71 2.11 -12.57
C ALA A 107 -8.67 3.25 -12.57
N MET A 108 -7.61 3.14 -11.76
CA MET A 108 -6.45 4.04 -11.76
C MET A 108 -5.26 3.45 -12.50
N PHE A 109 -5.13 2.13 -12.49
CA PHE A 109 -4.07 1.41 -13.19
C PHE A 109 -4.33 1.35 -14.69
N PHE A 110 -5.59 1.20 -15.10
CA PHE A 110 -6.01 1.24 -16.50
C PHE A 110 -6.78 2.52 -16.83
N THR A 111 -6.72 2.95 -18.08
CA THR A 111 -7.56 4.01 -18.66
C THR A 111 -8.96 3.47 -18.97
N SER A 112 -9.89 4.34 -19.38
CA SER A 112 -11.22 3.94 -19.87
C SER A 112 -11.18 3.00 -21.07
N ASP A 113 -10.08 3.02 -21.84
CA ASP A 113 -9.87 2.17 -23.01
C ASP A 113 -9.11 0.88 -22.66
N ALA A 114 -9.07 0.52 -21.37
CA ALA A 114 -8.37 -0.65 -20.84
C ALA A 114 -6.85 -0.70 -21.17
N GLN A 115 -6.23 0.46 -21.43
CA GLN A 115 -4.79 0.59 -21.61
C GLN A 115 -4.11 0.94 -20.30
N LEU A 116 -2.80 0.69 -20.17
CA LEU A 116 -2.04 1.10 -18.99
C LEU A 116 -2.09 2.63 -18.83
N ASN A 117 -2.41 3.07 -17.62
CA ASN A 117 -2.32 4.48 -17.25
C ASN A 117 -0.92 4.77 -16.70
N GLU A 118 0.05 4.90 -17.61
CA GLU A 118 1.46 5.13 -17.26
C GLU A 118 1.65 6.37 -16.39
N ALA A 119 0.88 7.44 -16.62
CA ALA A 119 0.95 8.65 -15.82
C ALA A 119 0.60 8.40 -14.34
N ASN A 120 -0.44 7.61 -14.07
CA ASN A 120 -0.79 7.24 -12.70
C ASN A 120 0.23 6.28 -12.09
N ILE A 121 0.73 5.32 -12.87
CA ILE A 121 1.75 4.37 -12.41
C ILE A 121 3.02 5.11 -12.00
N GLU A 122 3.52 6.02 -12.82
CA GLU A 122 4.71 6.82 -12.50
C GLU A 122 4.46 7.78 -11.34
N LYS A 123 3.27 8.38 -11.25
CA LYS A 123 2.89 9.20 -10.09
C LYS A 123 2.88 8.39 -8.79
N LYS A 124 2.40 7.14 -8.83
CA LYS A 124 2.43 6.23 -7.67
C LYS A 124 3.86 5.90 -7.28
N LYS A 125 4.72 5.51 -8.23
CA LYS A 125 6.13 5.21 -7.98
C LYS A 125 6.85 6.42 -7.35
N ALA A 126 6.69 7.61 -7.94
CA ALA A 126 7.29 8.83 -7.44
C ALA A 126 6.84 9.16 -6.02
N ASN A 127 5.55 8.97 -5.70
CA ASN A 127 5.06 9.14 -4.33
C ASN A 127 5.72 8.16 -3.37
N VAL A 128 5.74 6.86 -3.68
CA VAL A 128 6.26 5.82 -2.77
C VAL A 128 7.77 5.93 -2.56
N MET A 129 8.53 6.30 -3.59
CA MET A 129 9.99 6.47 -3.52
C MET A 129 10.45 7.79 -2.88
N GLY A 130 9.54 8.75 -2.66
CA GLY A 130 9.91 10.05 -2.13
C GLY A 130 10.41 9.98 -0.67
N PRO A 131 11.13 11.01 -0.20
CA PRO A 131 11.76 10.99 1.11
C PRO A 131 10.75 11.07 2.26
N ILE A 132 11.09 10.42 3.37
CA ILE A 132 10.36 10.46 4.63
C ILE A 132 11.31 10.25 5.80
N THR A 133 11.05 10.94 6.91
CA THR A 133 11.84 10.83 8.13
C THR A 133 10.96 10.42 9.30
N LEU A 134 11.54 9.65 10.23
CA LEU A 134 10.94 9.28 11.50
C LEU A 134 11.71 10.02 12.60
N ASN A 135 11.00 10.75 13.46
CA ASN A 135 11.63 11.45 14.57
C ASN A 135 12.23 10.45 15.57
N ASN A 136 13.53 10.55 15.85
CA ASN A 136 14.29 9.65 16.72
C ASN A 136 14.27 8.18 16.27
N GLY A 137 14.26 7.92 14.97
CA GLY A 137 14.36 6.57 14.44
C GLY A 137 14.80 6.55 12.98
N GLU A 138 15.00 5.35 12.47
CA GLU A 138 15.36 5.11 11.06
C GLU A 138 14.11 4.73 10.26
N THR A 139 14.17 4.96 8.96
CA THR A 139 13.14 4.55 8.00
C THR A 139 13.74 3.58 6.99
N PHE A 140 12.90 2.71 6.43
CA PHE A 140 13.27 1.91 5.27
C PHE A 140 13.64 2.82 4.09
N HIS A 141 14.51 2.34 3.21
CA HIS A 141 14.85 3.04 1.98
C HIS A 141 14.25 2.28 0.79
N VAL A 142 13.25 2.87 0.15
CA VAL A 142 12.58 2.26 -1.00
C VAL A 142 13.38 2.53 -2.26
N VAL A 143 14.18 1.54 -2.67
CA VAL A 143 15.11 1.68 -3.82
C VAL A 143 14.45 1.42 -5.16
N LYS A 144 13.35 0.66 -5.18
CA LYS A 144 12.61 0.31 -6.40
C LYS A 144 11.14 0.06 -6.09
N VAL A 145 10.27 0.50 -7.00
CA VAL A 145 8.82 0.31 -6.91
C VAL A 145 8.27 -0.28 -8.20
N ASN A 146 7.60 -1.42 -8.08
CA ASN A 146 6.71 -1.97 -9.10
C ASN A 146 5.25 -1.68 -8.70
N VAL A 147 4.37 -1.51 -9.68
CA VAL A 147 2.95 -1.24 -9.43
C VAL A 147 2.13 -2.31 -10.14
N MET A 148 1.19 -2.92 -9.43
CA MET A 148 0.21 -3.86 -9.98
C MET A 148 -1.22 -3.31 -9.85
N PRO A 149 -2.14 -3.67 -10.75
CA PRO A 149 -3.55 -3.41 -10.51
C PRO A 149 -4.04 -4.26 -9.34
N GLU A 150 -4.91 -3.70 -8.50
CA GLU A 150 -5.69 -4.48 -7.53
C GLU A 150 -6.46 -5.61 -8.23
N SER A 151 -6.81 -6.67 -7.50
CA SER A 151 -7.65 -7.79 -7.94
C SER A 151 -7.07 -8.73 -9.03
N VAL A 152 -6.31 -8.23 -10.01
CA VAL A 152 -5.76 -9.07 -11.10
C VAL A 152 -4.76 -10.12 -10.58
N PRO A 153 -3.78 -9.79 -9.71
CA PRO A 153 -2.86 -10.79 -9.18
C PRO A 153 -3.57 -11.88 -8.38
N ALA A 154 -4.70 -11.55 -7.73
CA ALA A 154 -5.51 -12.54 -7.02
C ALA A 154 -6.23 -13.50 -7.99
N ALA A 155 -6.64 -13.01 -9.17
CA ALA A 155 -7.25 -13.82 -10.21
C ALA A 155 -6.26 -14.78 -10.86
N GLU A 156 -5.00 -14.35 -11.04
CA GLU A 156 -3.96 -15.15 -11.71
C GLU A 156 -3.76 -16.50 -11.04
N TYR A 157 -3.80 -16.56 -9.70
CA TYR A 157 -3.71 -17.82 -8.94
C TYR A 157 -4.86 -18.80 -9.25
N LEU A 158 -6.02 -18.29 -9.68
CA LEU A 158 -7.19 -19.10 -10.01
C LEU A 158 -7.21 -19.55 -11.48
N ILE A 159 -6.31 -19.05 -12.32
CA ILE A 159 -6.21 -19.40 -13.72
C ILE A 159 -5.39 -20.67 -13.87
N ASP A 160 -6.07 -21.83 -13.99
CA ASP A 160 -5.42 -23.08 -14.40
C ASP A 160 -5.21 -23.07 -15.93
N PRO A 161 -3.95 -23.09 -16.42
CA PRO A 161 -3.65 -23.06 -17.85
C PRO A 161 -4.23 -24.24 -18.63
N LYS A 162 -4.54 -25.37 -17.97
CA LYS A 162 -5.08 -26.58 -18.62
C LYS A 162 -6.58 -26.50 -18.87
N THR A 163 -7.30 -25.70 -18.09
CA THR A 163 -8.77 -25.60 -18.15
C THR A 163 -9.24 -24.22 -18.60
N THR A 164 -8.38 -23.21 -18.56
CA THR A 164 -8.69 -21.83 -18.95
C THR A 164 -8.34 -21.58 -20.41
N THR A 165 -9.35 -21.23 -21.22
CA THR A 165 -9.17 -20.87 -22.64
C THR A 165 -9.22 -19.35 -22.83
N GLN A 166 -8.97 -18.85 -24.04
CA GLN A 166 -9.13 -17.42 -24.37
C GLN A 166 -10.58 -16.93 -24.25
N LEU A 167 -11.55 -17.85 -24.30
CA LEU A 167 -12.98 -17.56 -24.14
C LEU A 167 -13.42 -17.55 -22.66
N THR A 168 -12.59 -18.07 -21.75
CA THR A 168 -12.90 -18.06 -20.32
C THR A 168 -12.89 -16.62 -19.80
N ARG A 169 -13.90 -16.29 -18.99
CA ARG A 169 -14.03 -15.00 -18.30
C ARG A 169 -13.96 -15.26 -16.80
N THR A 170 -13.22 -14.43 -16.08
CA THR A 170 -13.10 -14.48 -14.63
C THR A 170 -13.67 -13.19 -14.05
N LEU A 171 -14.69 -13.31 -13.20
CA LEU A 171 -15.22 -12.18 -12.43
C LEU A 171 -14.55 -12.18 -11.05
N VAL A 172 -13.85 -11.09 -10.73
CA VAL A 172 -13.30 -10.85 -9.39
C VAL A 172 -14.16 -9.78 -8.72
N VAL A 173 -14.68 -10.09 -7.54
CA VAL A 173 -15.40 -9.14 -6.70
C VAL A 173 -14.54 -8.86 -5.47
N ASP A 174 -13.99 -7.65 -5.41
CA ASP A 174 -13.14 -7.19 -4.32
C ASP A 174 -13.96 -6.30 -3.37
N LEU A 175 -14.13 -6.76 -2.13
CA LEU A 175 -14.86 -6.06 -1.09
C LEU A 175 -13.85 -5.50 -0.06
N GLY A 176 -13.39 -4.29 -0.32
CA GLY A 176 -12.52 -3.53 0.59
C GLY A 176 -13.30 -2.82 1.71
N GLY A 177 -12.56 -2.27 2.68
CA GLY A 177 -13.15 -1.63 3.87
C GLY A 177 -14.13 -0.49 3.58
N THR A 178 -13.97 0.23 2.47
CA THR A 178 -14.90 1.28 2.02
C THR A 178 -15.26 1.22 0.54
N THR A 179 -14.83 0.19 -0.19
CA THR A 179 -15.08 0.05 -1.63
C THR A 179 -15.54 -1.36 -1.94
N GLY A 180 -16.73 -1.52 -2.53
CA GLY A 180 -17.08 -2.73 -3.26
C GLY A 180 -16.74 -2.53 -4.73
N LYS A 181 -15.76 -3.27 -5.24
CA LYS A 181 -15.34 -3.21 -6.64
C LYS A 181 -15.66 -4.53 -7.33
N ILE A 182 -16.24 -4.43 -8.51
CA ILE A 182 -16.54 -5.57 -9.38
C ILE A 182 -15.67 -5.42 -10.62
N HIS A 183 -14.86 -6.43 -10.91
CA HIS A 183 -13.95 -6.46 -12.04
C HIS A 183 -14.19 -7.71 -12.87
N GLU A 184 -14.74 -7.56 -14.07
CA GLU A 184 -14.83 -8.63 -15.05
C GLU A 184 -13.55 -8.65 -15.90
N HIS A 185 -12.77 -9.72 -15.80
CA HIS A 185 -11.60 -9.93 -16.61
C HIS A 185 -11.91 -10.90 -17.75
N ALA A 186 -11.95 -10.34 -18.97
CA ALA A 186 -11.66 -11.07 -20.18
C ALA A 186 -10.14 -11.12 -20.37
N ARG A 187 -9.57 -12.26 -20.76
CA ARG A 187 -8.19 -12.27 -21.27
C ARG A 187 -8.12 -11.32 -22.47
N ILE A 188 -7.54 -10.14 -22.27
CA ILE A 188 -7.05 -9.27 -23.33
C ILE A 188 -5.55 -9.60 -23.41
N TYR A 189 -5.17 -10.30 -24.47
CA TYR A 189 -3.79 -10.50 -24.86
C TYR A 189 -3.37 -9.35 -25.77
#